data_AF-A0A535WTR7-F1
#
_entry.id   AF-A0A535WTR7-F1
#
_cell.length_a   1.000
_cell.length_b   1.000
_cell.length_c   1.000
_cell.angle_alpha   90.00
_cell.angle_beta   90.00
_cell.angle_gamma   90.00
#
_symmetry.space_group_name_H-M   'P 1'
#
loop_
_entity.id
_entity.type
_entity.pdbx_description
1 polymer ?
#
loop_
_entity_poly.entity_id
_entity_poly.type
_entity_poly.pdbx_seq_one_letter_code
_entity_poly.pdbx_strand_id
1 'polypeptide(L)'
;MTHTPAPRRGRMVGLATALPPLKASVDEVWDALGKARGRRMPKLQSDEGARTRHFAQPLTSLMERRTQSQQTDAYLEHARVLARQVCCAALERSRIDVADIGLVVGVSCTGVVLPSLRSITSGHIPIEPRSSLPSSCPR
;
A
#
# COMPACT_ATOMS: atom_id res chain seq x y z
N MET A 1 46.43 -13.76 -3.05
CA MET A 1 45.30 -14.39 -3.75
C MET A 1 44.04 -13.63 -3.38
N THR A 2 43.57 -12.75 -4.26
CA THR A 2 42.35 -11.95 -4.05
C THR A 2 41.16 -12.77 -4.53
N HIS A 3 40.39 -13.32 -3.59
CA HIS A 3 39.16 -14.02 -3.89
C HIS A 3 38.07 -12.98 -4.17
N THR A 4 37.86 -12.64 -5.45
CA THR A 4 36.71 -11.82 -5.85
C THR A 4 35.45 -12.65 -5.65
N PRO A 5 34.54 -12.32 -4.72
CA PRO A 5 33.31 -13.06 -4.56
C PRO A 5 32.45 -12.88 -5.82
N ALA A 6 31.92 -13.97 -6.36
CA ALA A 6 31.01 -13.93 -7.50
C ALA A 6 29.77 -13.06 -7.16
N PRO A 7 29.24 -12.29 -8.12
CA PRO A 7 28.11 -11.40 -7.88
C PRO A 7 26.90 -12.21 -7.37
N ARG A 8 26.46 -11.92 -6.14
CA ARG A 8 25.27 -12.55 -5.56
C ARG A 8 24.03 -12.02 -6.29
N ARG A 9 23.32 -12.93 -6.95
CA ARG A 9 22.02 -12.63 -7.55
C ARG A 9 20.99 -12.40 -6.45
N GLY A 10 20.21 -11.32 -6.56
CA GLY A 10 19.02 -11.12 -5.73
C GLY A 10 18.03 -12.26 -5.94
N ARG A 11 17.37 -12.71 -4.87
CA ARG A 11 16.30 -13.71 -4.92
C ARG A 11 15.07 -13.16 -4.22
N MET A 12 13.89 -13.38 -4.81
CA MET A 12 12.62 -13.12 -4.14
C MET A 12 12.32 -14.29 -3.22
N VAL A 13 12.27 -14.03 -1.92
CA VAL A 13 12.05 -15.05 -0.88
C VAL A 13 10.64 -15.00 -0.30
N GLY A 14 9.92 -13.90 -0.48
CA GLY A 14 8.54 -13.73 -0.04
C GLY A 14 7.81 -12.70 -0.89
N LEU A 15 6.51 -12.91 -1.10
CA LEU A 15 5.63 -12.01 -1.84
C LEU A 15 4.24 -12.05 -1.19
N ALA A 16 3.64 -10.89 -1.02
CA ALA A 16 2.28 -10.74 -0.54
C ALA A 16 1.62 -9.51 -1.16
N THR A 17 0.29 -9.46 -1.08
CA THR A 17 -0.54 -8.32 -1.51
C THR A 17 -1.62 -8.06 -0.47
N ALA A 18 -1.95 -6.78 -0.24
CA ALA A 18 -3.10 -6.38 0.57
C ALA A 18 -3.98 -5.43 -0.25
N LEU A 19 -5.29 -5.65 -0.22
CA LEU A 19 -6.28 -4.84 -0.91
C LEU A 19 -7.27 -4.27 0.11
N PRO A 20 -7.73 -3.02 -0.06
CA PRO A 20 -8.75 -2.48 0.81
C PRO A 20 -10.10 -3.21 0.62
N PRO A 21 -10.97 -3.21 1.64
CA PRO A 21 -12.09 -4.14 1.70
C PRO A 21 -13.26 -3.76 0.79
N LEU A 22 -13.45 -2.47 0.49
CA LEU A 22 -14.59 -2.01 -0.30
C LEU A 22 -14.38 -2.36 -1.76
N LYS A 23 -15.44 -2.88 -2.38
CA LYS A 23 -15.44 -3.32 -3.78
C LYS A 23 -16.49 -2.54 -4.56
N ALA A 24 -16.17 -2.22 -5.80
CA ALA A 24 -17.15 -1.76 -6.78
C ALA A 24 -16.73 -2.20 -8.18
N SER A 25 -17.71 -2.52 -9.01
CA SER A 25 -17.53 -2.75 -10.44
C SER A 25 -17.11 -1.47 -11.16
N VAL A 26 -16.53 -1.61 -12.35
CA VAL A 26 -16.19 -0.44 -13.18
C VAL A 26 -17.44 0.36 -13.54
N ASP A 27 -18.57 -0.30 -13.80
CA ASP A 27 -19.83 0.38 -14.06
C ASP A 27 -20.32 1.20 -12.86
N GLU A 28 -20.26 0.67 -11.64
CA GLU A 28 -20.62 1.42 -10.44
C GLU A 28 -19.72 2.64 -10.22
N VAL A 29 -18.43 2.54 -10.56
CA VAL A 29 -17.49 3.66 -10.50
C VAL A 29 -17.85 4.75 -11.50
N TRP A 30 -18.17 4.38 -12.74
CA TRP A 30 -18.59 5.33 -13.77
C TRP A 30 -19.94 5.98 -13.46
N ASP A 31 -20.88 5.22 -12.91
CA ASP A 31 -22.17 5.75 -12.46
C ASP A 31 -21.99 6.74 -11.31
N ALA A 32 -21.14 6.42 -10.32
CA ALA A 32 -20.82 7.33 -9.22
C ALA A 32 -20.14 8.62 -9.72
N LEU A 33 -19.18 8.50 -10.64
CA LEU A 33 -18.51 9.65 -11.24
C LEU A 33 -19.48 10.50 -12.06
N GLY A 34 -20.39 9.88 -12.81
CA GLY A 34 -21.39 10.57 -13.61
C GLY A 34 -22.35 11.40 -12.76
N LYS A 35 -22.81 10.82 -11.65
CA LYS A 35 -23.62 11.52 -10.63
C LYS A 35 -22.86 12.71 -10.05
N ALA A 36 -21.60 12.51 -9.64
CA ALA A 36 -20.78 13.57 -9.03
C ALA A 36 -20.44 14.72 -9.98
N ARG A 37 -20.27 14.42 -11.28
CA ARG A 37 -19.93 15.41 -12.32
C ARG A 37 -21.14 16.01 -13.02
N GLY A 38 -22.36 15.55 -12.72
CA GLY A 38 -23.58 16.00 -13.39
C GLY A 38 -23.62 15.67 -14.88
N ARG A 39 -22.92 14.61 -15.34
CA ARG A 39 -22.89 14.20 -16.74
C ARG A 39 -22.84 12.69 -16.88
N ARG A 40 -23.40 12.18 -17.99
CA ARG A 40 -23.37 10.74 -18.28
C ARG A 40 -21.94 10.30 -18.64
N MET A 41 -21.48 9.23 -18.00
CA MET A 41 -20.21 8.58 -18.32
C MET A 41 -20.41 7.47 -19.36
N PRO A 42 -19.35 7.07 -20.08
CA PRO A 42 -19.41 5.93 -20.98
C PRO A 42 -19.78 4.66 -20.20
N LYS A 43 -20.69 3.85 -20.75
CA LYS A 43 -20.86 2.48 -20.29
C LYS A 43 -19.77 1.64 -20.93
N LEU A 44 -19.04 0.88 -20.13
CA LEU A 44 -18.09 -0.07 -20.70
C LEU A 44 -18.85 -1.27 -21.25
N GLN A 45 -18.25 -1.95 -22.22
CA GLN A 45 -18.79 -3.22 -22.69
C GLN A 45 -18.75 -4.25 -21.54
N SER A 46 -19.63 -5.25 -21.63
CA SER A 46 -20.08 -6.07 -20.50
C SER A 46 -18.95 -6.65 -19.65
N ASP A 47 -17.90 -7.17 -20.28
CA ASP A 47 -16.78 -7.82 -19.57
C ASP A 47 -15.88 -6.81 -18.85
N GLU A 48 -15.71 -5.61 -19.39
CA GLU A 48 -14.94 -4.54 -18.75
C GLU A 48 -15.72 -3.87 -17.62
N GLY A 49 -17.04 -3.71 -17.79
CA GLY A 49 -17.95 -3.11 -16.80
C GLY A 49 -18.04 -3.94 -15.51
N ALA A 50 -18.06 -5.27 -15.64
CA ALA A 50 -18.14 -6.21 -14.52
C ALA A 50 -16.84 -6.35 -13.70
N ARG A 51 -15.72 -5.78 -14.16
CA ARG A 51 -14.43 -5.90 -13.44
C ARG A 51 -14.52 -5.23 -12.07
N THR A 52 -14.17 -5.98 -11.03
CA THR A 52 -14.17 -5.47 -9.65
C THR A 52 -12.90 -4.69 -9.34
N ARG A 53 -13.06 -3.53 -8.69
CA ARG A 53 -11.98 -2.69 -8.15
C ARG A 53 -12.11 -2.58 -6.64
N HIS A 54 -10.98 -2.39 -5.97
CA HIS A 54 -10.89 -2.22 -4.52
C HIS A 54 -10.65 -0.76 -4.15
N PHE A 55 -11.35 -0.27 -3.13
CA PHE A 55 -11.29 1.13 -2.69
C PHE A 55 -11.07 1.23 -1.19
N ALA A 56 -10.23 2.18 -0.79
CA ALA A 56 -9.96 2.48 0.61
C ALA A 56 -11.15 3.16 1.32
N GLN A 57 -11.98 3.89 0.57
CA GLN A 57 -13.15 4.62 1.06
C GLN A 57 -14.35 4.42 0.13
N PRO A 58 -15.58 4.65 0.60
CA PRO A 58 -16.78 4.57 -0.23
C PRO A 58 -16.70 5.50 -1.44
N LEU A 59 -17.28 5.09 -2.58
CA LEU A 59 -17.30 5.90 -3.80
C LEU A 59 -17.91 7.29 -3.55
N THR A 60 -18.96 7.38 -2.74
CA THR A 60 -19.59 8.66 -2.36
C THR A 60 -18.58 9.64 -1.77
N SER A 61 -17.74 9.19 -0.84
CA SER A 61 -16.73 10.04 -0.22
C SER A 61 -15.54 10.32 -1.15
N LEU A 62 -15.15 9.37 -2.01
CA LEU A 62 -14.09 9.59 -3.00
C LEU A 62 -14.46 10.61 -4.08
N MET A 63 -15.76 10.82 -4.32
CA MET A 63 -16.25 11.81 -5.29
C MET A 63 -16.37 13.22 -4.71
N GLU A 64 -16.19 13.40 -3.40
CA GLU A 64 -16.20 14.70 -2.74
C GLU A 64 -14.93 15.49 -3.09
N ARG A 65 -15.09 16.81 -3.25
CA ARG A 65 -13.92 17.70 -3.37
C ARG A 65 -13.21 17.77 -2.03
N ARG A 66 -11.92 17.46 -2.04
CA ARG A 66 -11.05 17.49 -0.86
C ARG A 66 -9.89 18.44 -1.05
N THR A 67 -9.47 19.08 0.03
CA THR A 67 -8.18 19.78 0.05
C THR A 67 -7.05 18.77 -0.05
N GLN A 68 -5.83 19.26 -0.35
CA GLN A 68 -4.65 18.39 -0.36
C GLN A 68 -4.42 17.72 0.99
N SER A 69 -4.62 18.43 2.12
CA SER A 69 -4.47 17.86 3.46
C SER A 69 -5.43 16.69 3.68
N GLN A 70 -6.71 16.89 3.37
CA GLN A 70 -7.73 15.84 3.52
C GLN A 70 -7.43 14.60 2.68
N GLN A 71 -6.88 14.77 1.48
CA GLN A 71 -6.43 13.64 0.65
C GLN A 71 -5.25 12.91 1.28
N THR A 72 -4.27 13.65 1.81
CA THR A 72 -3.11 13.08 2.49
C THR A 72 -3.48 12.33 3.76
N ASP A 73 -4.40 12.87 4.56
CA ASP A 73 -4.88 12.25 5.81
C ASP A 73 -5.61 10.93 5.52
N ALA A 74 -6.53 10.94 4.55
CA ALA A 74 -7.22 9.73 4.10
C ALA A 74 -6.24 8.68 3.53
N TYR A 75 -5.23 9.12 2.78
CA TYR A 75 -4.18 8.23 2.29
C TYR A 75 -3.41 7.59 3.46
N LEU A 76 -2.98 8.38 4.45
CA LEU A 76 -2.22 7.90 5.59
C LEU A 76 -3.00 6.90 6.44
N GLU A 77 -4.29 7.16 6.67
CA GLU A 77 -5.19 6.29 7.42
C GLU A 77 -5.20 4.87 6.84
N HIS A 78 -5.45 4.75 5.54
CA HIS A 78 -5.63 3.45 4.91
C HIS A 78 -4.31 2.80 4.48
N ALA A 79 -3.35 3.57 3.97
CA ALA A 79 -2.10 3.04 3.47
C ALA A 79 -1.23 2.44 4.58
N ARG A 80 -1.26 2.98 5.81
CA ARG A 80 -0.54 2.38 6.95
C ARG A 80 -1.04 0.98 7.29
N VAL A 81 -2.36 0.78 7.27
CA VAL A 81 -2.97 -0.52 7.56
C VAL A 81 -2.59 -1.54 6.49
N LEU A 82 -2.74 -1.18 5.20
CA LEU A 82 -2.41 -2.05 4.08
C LEU A 82 -0.91 -2.36 4.02
N ALA A 83 -0.05 -1.36 4.25
CA ALA A 83 1.40 -1.53 4.28
C ALA A 83 1.82 -2.50 5.40
N ARG A 84 1.27 -2.36 6.61
CA ARG A 84 1.55 -3.28 7.70
C ARG A 84 1.12 -4.71 7.34
N GLN A 85 -0.11 -4.88 6.85
CA GLN A 85 -0.63 -6.19 6.46
C GLN A 85 0.26 -6.89 5.41
N VAL A 86 0.63 -6.16 4.34
CA VAL A 86 1.41 -6.76 3.27
C VAL A 86 2.85 -7.05 3.69
N CYS A 87 3.47 -6.17 4.50
CA CYS A 87 4.82 -6.39 5.01
C CYS A 87 4.87 -7.60 5.95
N CYS A 88 3.95 -7.69 6.92
CA CYS A 88 3.88 -8.85 7.82
C CYS A 88 3.69 -10.15 7.03
N ALA A 89 2.75 -10.19 6.08
CA ALA A 89 2.49 -11.37 5.27
C ALA A 89 3.68 -11.75 4.36
N ALA A 90 4.41 -10.77 3.82
CA ALA A 90 5.60 -11.02 3.02
C ALA A 90 6.76 -11.57 3.86
N LEU A 91 6.94 -11.06 5.09
CA LEU A 91 7.98 -11.49 6.03
C LEU A 91 7.72 -12.89 6.56
N GLU A 92 6.47 -13.18 6.93
CA GLU A 92 6.07 -14.53 7.33
C GLU A 92 6.38 -15.56 6.23
N ARG A 93 6.07 -15.22 4.97
CA ARG A 93 6.37 -16.08 3.82
C ARG A 93 7.86 -16.21 3.51
N SER A 94 8.65 -15.16 3.78
CA SER A 94 10.09 -15.17 3.53
C SER A 94 10.89 -15.90 4.62
N ARG A 95 10.33 -16.06 5.82
CA ARG A 95 11.00 -16.61 7.00
C ARG A 95 12.29 -15.84 7.36
N ILE A 96 12.34 -14.56 7.01
CA ILE A 96 13.43 -13.64 7.37
C ILE A 96 13.03 -12.91 8.64
N ASP A 97 13.97 -12.79 9.59
CA ASP A 97 13.78 -11.94 10.76
C ASP A 97 13.83 -10.46 10.35
N VAL A 98 12.99 -9.63 10.96
CA VAL A 98 12.98 -8.18 10.70
C VAL A 98 14.35 -7.55 10.99
N ALA A 99 15.10 -8.09 11.97
CA ALA A 99 16.45 -7.65 12.30
C ALA A 99 17.48 -7.86 11.17
N ASP A 100 17.21 -8.76 10.22
CA ASP A 100 18.06 -9.03 9.07
C ASP A 100 17.76 -8.12 7.86
N ILE A 101 16.74 -7.26 7.94
CA ILE A 101 16.37 -6.33 6.87
C ILE A 101 17.32 -5.13 6.89
N GLY A 102 18.30 -5.14 5.99
CA GLY A 102 19.23 -4.02 5.82
C GLY A 102 18.69 -2.82 5.02
N LEU A 103 17.59 -2.99 4.27
CA LEU A 103 17.03 -1.94 3.42
C LEU A 103 15.53 -2.16 3.19
N VAL A 104 14.77 -1.07 3.31
CA VAL A 104 13.35 -1.03 2.90
C VAL A 104 13.21 -0.05 1.75
N VAL A 105 12.69 -0.52 0.62
CA VAL A 105 12.37 0.28 -0.58
C VAL A 105 10.87 0.24 -0.82
N GLY A 106 10.35 1.25 -1.51
CA GLY A 106 8.95 1.29 -1.87
C GLY A 106 8.48 2.70 -2.17
N VAL A 107 7.34 2.72 -2.82
CA VAL A 107 6.96 3.72 -3.79
C VAL A 107 5.45 3.93 -3.68
N SER A 108 5.02 5.17 -3.80
CA SER A 108 3.61 5.54 -3.87
C SER A 108 3.47 6.80 -4.71
N CYS A 109 2.44 6.84 -5.56
CA CYS A 109 2.05 8.02 -6.31
C CYS A 109 0.74 8.64 -5.79
N THR A 110 0.12 8.02 -4.77
CA THR A 110 -1.20 8.41 -4.24
C THR A 110 -1.10 9.54 -3.21
N GLY A 111 0.09 9.84 -2.70
CA GLY A 111 0.31 10.94 -1.74
C GLY A 111 1.80 11.18 -1.47
N VAL A 112 2.13 12.41 -1.08
CA VAL A 112 3.48 12.83 -0.64
C VAL A 112 3.40 13.22 0.83
N VAL A 113 4.16 12.54 1.68
CA VAL A 113 4.12 12.72 3.16
C VAL A 113 5.54 12.86 3.68
N LEU A 114 5.75 13.76 4.65
CA LEU A 114 7.01 13.94 5.37
C LEU A 114 6.74 13.91 6.89
N PRO A 115 7.38 13.00 7.66
CA PRO A 115 8.23 11.90 7.21
C PRO A 115 7.44 10.88 6.37
N SER A 116 8.13 10.21 5.44
CA SER A 116 7.47 9.33 4.47
C SER A 116 6.64 8.21 5.12
N LEU A 117 5.64 7.69 4.38
CA LEU A 117 4.84 6.54 4.81
C LEU A 117 5.72 5.35 5.25
N ARG A 118 6.87 5.16 4.61
CA ARG A 118 7.88 4.18 5.02
C ARG A 118 8.39 4.41 6.43
N SER A 119 8.79 5.64 6.76
CA SER A 119 9.30 5.99 8.08
C SER A 119 8.24 5.79 9.15
N ILE A 120 6.98 6.12 8.86
CA ILE A 120 5.88 5.91 9.80
C ILE A 120 5.55 4.42 9.98
N THR A 121 5.56 3.65 8.89
CA THR A 121 5.31 2.19 8.95
C THR A 121 6.43 1.47 9.69
N SER A 122 7.68 1.94 9.55
CA SER A 122 8.85 1.45 10.30
C SER A 122 8.79 1.72 11.80
N GLY A 123 7.89 2.57 12.29
CA GLY A 123 7.60 2.68 13.71
C GLY A 123 6.59 1.64 14.22
N HIS A 124 5.83 1.01 13.31
CA HIS A 124 4.83 -0.02 13.60
C HIS A 124 5.26 -1.44 13.20
N ILE A 125 6.30 -1.55 12.36
CA ILE A 125 7.06 -2.75 12.08
C ILE A 125 8.42 -2.48 12.71
N PRO A 126 8.97 -3.32 13.59
CA PRO A 126 10.23 -3.02 14.29
C PRO A 126 11.44 -3.15 13.35
N ILE A 127 11.57 -2.20 12.42
CA ILE A 127 12.74 -2.03 11.54
C ILE A 127 13.56 -0.91 12.19
N GLU A 128 14.20 -1.23 13.30
CA GLU A 128 15.03 -0.27 14.04
C GLU A 128 16.29 0.08 13.22
N PRO A 129 16.67 1.37 13.11
CA PRO A 129 18.01 1.72 12.67
C PRO A 129 19.03 1.09 13.62
N ARG A 130 20.14 0.61 13.08
CA ARG A 130 21.13 -0.28 13.73
C ARG A 130 21.88 0.30 14.95
N SER A 131 21.35 1.30 15.65
CA SER A 131 22.03 2.03 16.72
C SER A 131 21.34 2.05 18.09
N SER A 132 20.19 1.41 18.33
CA SER A 132 19.61 1.33 19.69
C SER A 132 18.54 0.24 19.84
N LEU A 133 18.66 -0.61 20.88
CA LEU A 133 17.68 -1.59 21.39
C LEU A 133 16.66 -0.90 22.34
N PRO A 134 15.44 -1.44 22.67
CA PRO A 134 14.89 -2.79 22.42
C PRO A 134 13.36 -2.93 22.03
N SER A 135 13.00 -4.20 21.71
CA SER A 135 11.81 -5.01 22.07
C SER A 135 10.45 -4.96 21.31
N SER A 136 10.28 -6.00 20.48
CA SER A 136 9.09 -6.86 20.24
C SER A 136 7.87 -6.33 19.46
N CYS A 137 7.50 -7.11 18.43
CA CYS A 137 6.23 -7.06 17.72
C CYS A 137 5.18 -7.87 18.54
N PRO A 138 3.98 -7.34 18.85
CA PRO A 138 2.94 -8.11 19.53
C PRO A 138 2.43 -9.24 18.62
N ARG A 139 2.17 -10.40 19.23
CA ARG A 139 1.56 -11.58 18.60
C ARG A 139 0.10 -11.31 18.24
#